data_AF-A0A2D6TV56-F1
#
_entry.id   AF-A0A2D6TV56-F1
#
_cell.length_a   1.000
_cell.length_b   1.000
_cell.length_c   1.000
_cell.angle_alpha   90.00
_cell.angle_beta   90.00
_cell.angle_gamma   90.00
#
_symmetry.space_group_name_H-M   'P 1'
#
loop_
_entity.id
_entity.type
_entity.pdbx_description
1 polymer ?
#
loop_
_entity_poly.entity_id
_entity_poly.type
_entity_poly.pdbx_seq_one_letter_code
_entity_poly.pdbx_strand_id
1 'polypeptide(L)' 'MNDMTNLMPTKISGISHPAIADMYLKTSFDQKAEDVLIVETNGGKDDVDPYILDLILDLETLKEQVRRKVGHFDRVDIR' A
#
# COMPACT_ATOMS: atom_id res chain seq x y z
N MET A 1 -6.71 19.67 21.78
CA MET A 1 -6.14 19.88 20.43
C MET A 1 -6.67 18.75 19.58
N ASN A 2 -7.67 19.03 18.75
CA ASN A 2 -8.21 18.04 17.81
C ASN A 2 -7.27 17.98 16.62
N ASP A 3 -6.40 16.98 16.62
CA ASP A 3 -5.56 16.66 15.48
C ASP A 3 -6.46 16.10 14.36
N MET A 4 -6.93 16.98 13.48
CA MET A 4 -7.58 16.62 12.20
C MET A 4 -6.51 16.18 11.18
N THR A 5 -5.59 15.31 11.59
CA THR A 5 -4.40 14.99 10.80
C THR A 5 -4.75 14.09 9.62
N ASN A 6 -4.74 14.71 8.45
CA ASN A 6 -4.62 14.13 7.11
C ASN A 6 -5.60 13.03 6.70
N LEU A 7 -6.75 13.47 6.17
CA LEU A 7 -7.58 12.68 5.24
C LEU A 7 -6.90 12.48 3.86
N MET A 8 -5.74 13.07 3.63
CA MET A 8 -5.02 12.96 2.35
C MET A 8 -4.13 11.72 2.32
N PRO A 9 -4.21 10.91 1.25
CA PRO A 9 -3.33 9.76 1.10
C PRO A 9 -1.87 10.19 1.18
N THR A 10 -1.08 9.52 2.02
CA THR A 10 0.36 9.78 2.13
C THR A 10 1.08 8.91 1.12
N LYS A 11 1.59 9.53 0.06
CA LYS A 11 2.32 8.82 -0.99
C LYS A 11 3.62 8.23 -0.46
N ILE A 12 3.87 6.97 -0.79
CA ILE A 12 5.11 6.28 -0.42
C ILE A 12 6.06 6.35 -1.60
N SER A 13 7.13 7.13 -1.42
CA SER A 13 8.20 7.26 -2.41
C SER A 13 9.35 6.29 -2.13
N GLY A 14 10.25 6.09 -3.08
CA GLY A 14 11.53 5.38 -2.85
C GLY A 14 11.43 3.87 -2.61
N ILE A 15 10.25 3.29 -2.78
CA ILE A 15 10.02 1.84 -2.87
C ILE A 15 9.34 1.65 -4.23
N SER A 16 9.95 0.83 -5.09
CA SER A 16 9.49 0.61 -6.45
C SER A 16 9.51 -0.87 -6.77
N HIS A 17 8.47 -1.33 -7.46
CA HIS A 17 8.39 -2.70 -7.96
C HIS A 17 7.75 -2.64 -9.36
N PRO A 18 8.20 -3.45 -10.35
CA PRO A 18 7.70 -3.36 -11.73
C PRO A 18 6.17 -3.52 -11.85
N ALA A 19 5.58 -4.33 -10.97
CA ALA A 19 4.14 -4.56 -10.93
C ALA A 19 3.33 -3.43 -10.26
N ILE A 20 3.97 -2.45 -9.62
CA ILE A 20 3.30 -1.39 -8.85
C ILE A 20 3.25 -0.11 -9.68
N ALA A 21 2.03 0.39 -9.87
CA ALA A 21 1.74 1.69 -10.48
C ALA A 21 1.88 2.82 -9.46
N ASP A 22 1.26 2.66 -8.28
CA ASP A 22 1.34 3.62 -7.19
C ASP A 22 1.23 2.95 -5.82
N MET A 23 1.72 3.64 -4.79
CA MET A 23 1.67 3.16 -3.41
C MET A 23 1.46 4.33 -2.45
N TYR A 24 0.46 4.20 -1.58
CA TYR A 24 0.12 5.24 -0.62
C TYR A 24 -0.55 4.68 0.62
N LEU A 25 -0.37 5.36 1.75
CA LEU A 25 -1.07 5.08 2.99
C LEU A 25 -2.36 5.88 3.06
N LYS A 26 -3.46 5.25 3.44
CA LYS A 26 -4.75 5.88 3.66
C LYS A 26 -5.36 5.40 4.98
N THR A 27 -5.82 6.33 5.80
CA THR A 27 -6.62 5.99 6.98
C THR A 27 -8.08 5.75 6.56
N SER A 28 -8.60 4.55 6.86
CA SER A 28 -10.02 4.20 6.68
C SER A 28 -10.78 4.35 7.98
N PHE A 29 -12.04 4.80 7.93
CA PHE A 29 -12.88 5.07 9.10
C PHE A 29 -14.18 4.24 9.12
N ASP A 30 -14.26 3.12 8.40
CA ASP A 30 -15.52 2.35 8.25
C ASP A 30 -16.12 1.87 9.59
N GLN A 31 -15.30 1.32 10.50
CA GLN A 31 -15.75 0.86 11.82
C GLN A 31 -14.81 1.29 12.96
N LYS A 32 -13.51 1.40 12.65
CA LYS A 32 -12.45 1.98 13.48
C LYS A 32 -11.44 2.63 12.55
N ALA A 33 -10.65 3.59 13.05
CA ALA A 33 -9.54 4.14 12.29
C ALA A 33 -8.51 3.03 12.04
N GLU A 34 -8.28 2.69 10.77
CA GLU A 34 -7.25 1.73 10.35
C GLU A 34 -6.34 2.37 9.32
N ASP A 35 -5.03 2.22 9.49
CA ASP A 35 -4.06 2.64 8.48
C ASP A 35 -3.88 1.53 7.45
N VAL A 36 -4.29 1.84 6.22
CA VAL A 36 -4.31 0.90 5.10
C VAL A 36 -3.24 1.29 4.09
N LEU A 37 -2.32 0.37 3.82
CA LEU A 37 -1.40 0.48 2.70
C LEU A 37 -2.13 0.09 1.41
N ILE A 38 -2.28 1.05 0.50
CA ILE A 38 -2.84 0.79 -0.83
C ILE A 38 -1.68 0.58 -1.80
N VAL A 39 -1.73 -0.53 -2.54
CA VAL A 39 -0.82 -0.86 -3.64
C VAL A 39 -1.64 -0.94 -4.91
N GLU A 40 -1.49 0.03 -5.80
CA GLU A 40 -2.10 0.03 -7.12
C GLU A 40 -1.17 -0.68 -8.09
N THR A 41 -1.66 -1.70 -8.77
CA THR A 41 -0.86 -2.50 -9.69
C THR A 41 -0.98 -2.01 -11.12
N ASN A 42 0.03 -2.29 -11.94
CA ASN A 42 0.01 -1.99 -13.38
C ASN A 42 -0.86 -2.97 -14.19
N GLY A 43 -1.36 -4.05 -13.57
CA GLY A 43 -2.09 -5.13 -14.23
C GLY A 43 -3.59 -4.84 -14.40
N GLY A 44 -4.17 -5.32 -15.50
CA GLY A 44 -5.62 -5.34 -15.69
C GLY A 44 -6.25 -6.46 -14.86
N LYS A 45 -7.46 -6.24 -14.33
CA LYS A 45 -8.22 -7.15 -13.45
C LYS A 45 -8.39 -8.60 -13.92
N ASP A 46 -8.11 -8.91 -15.19
CA ASP A 46 -8.51 -10.15 -15.84
C ASP A 46 -7.36 -11.02 -16.37
N ASP A 47 -6.11 -10.54 -16.33
CA ASP A 47 -4.95 -11.35 -16.72
C ASP A 47 -4.13 -11.70 -15.49
N VAL A 48 -3.92 -13.00 -15.24
CA VAL A 48 -2.94 -13.48 -14.27
C VAL A 48 -1.56 -13.13 -14.82
N ASP A 49 -1.18 -11.88 -14.61
CA ASP A 49 0.07 -11.32 -15.06
C ASP A 49 1.20 -11.96 -14.23
N PRO A 50 2.25 -12.54 -14.84
CA PRO A 50 3.42 -13.02 -14.11
C PRO A 50 3.99 -11.97 -13.13
N TYR A 51 3.83 -10.67 -13.42
CA TYR A 51 4.25 -9.60 -12.52
C TYR A 51 3.46 -9.54 -11.21
N ILE A 52 2.20 -10.02 -11.17
CA ILE A 52 1.41 -10.12 -9.94
C ILE A 52 1.93 -11.25 -9.04
N LEU A 53 2.35 -12.39 -9.63
CA LEU A 53 2.94 -13.48 -8.86
C LEU A 53 4.25 -13.04 -8.21
N ASP A 54 5.10 -12.34 -8.95
CA ASP A 54 6.34 -11.77 -8.43
C ASP A 54 6.05 -10.76 -7.29
N LEU A 55 5.05 -9.90 -7.47
CA LEU A 55 4.61 -8.96 -6.43
C LEU A 55 4.17 -9.67 -5.14
N ILE A 56 3.45 -10.79 -5.26
CA ILE A 56 3.01 -11.58 -4.10
C ILE A 56 4.20 -12.20 -3.37
N LEU A 57 5.19 -12.71 -4.12
CA LEU A 57 6.42 -13.28 -3.55
C LEU A 57 7.25 -12.20 -2.82
N ASP A 58 7.32 -11.00 -3.38
CA ASP A 58 8.07 -9.88 -2.80
C ASP A 58 7.28 -9.08 -1.74
N LEU A 59 6.01 -9.43 -1.50
CA LEU A 59 5.09 -8.63 -0.68
C LEU A 59 5.59 -8.47 0.76
N GLU A 60 6.18 -9.50 1.35
CA GLU A 60 6.71 -9.44 2.72
C GLU A 60 7.87 -8.45 2.81
N THR A 61 8.81 -8.53 1.88
CA THR A 61 9.95 -7.61 1.77
C THR A 61 9.48 -6.18 1.54
N LEU A 62 8.48 -5.97 0.67
CA LEU A 62 7.89 -4.65 0.43
C LEU A 62 7.23 -4.09 1.70
N LYS A 63 6.45 -4.91 2.42
CA LYS A 63 5.84 -4.50 3.69
C LYS A 63 6.88 -4.10 4.72
N GLU A 64 7.99 -4.83 4.83
CA GLU A 64 9.07 -4.43 5.73
C GLU A 64 9.70 -3.08 5.35
N GLN A 65 9.99 -2.88 4.06
CA GLN A 65 10.55 -1.59 3.59
C GLN A 65 9.60 -0.43 3.90
N VAL A 66 8.30 -0.62 3.64
CA VAL A 66 7.28 0.37 3.97
C VAL A 66 7.23 0.62 5.48
N ARG A 67 7.21 -0.43 6.30
CA ARG A 67 7.18 -0.29 7.78
C ARG A 67 8.37 0.48 8.32
N ARG A 68 9.55 0.26 7.77
CA ARG A 68 10.76 1.02 8.15
C ARG A 68 10.67 2.50 7.79
N LYS A 69 9.87 2.85 6.78
CA LYS A 69 9.75 4.21 6.26
C LYS A 69 8.61 5.02 6.87
N VAL A 70 7.42 4.43 6.97
CA VAL A 70 6.20 5.14 7.41
C VAL A 70 5.68 4.69 8.77
N GLY A 71 6.25 3.62 9.34
CA GLY A 71 5.80 3.03 10.60
C GLY A 71 4.77 1.92 10.41
N HIS A 72 4.00 1.66 11.47
CA HIS A 72 3.00 0.60 11.49
C HIS A 72 1.82 0.91 10.56
N PHE A 73 1.23 -0.14 9.99
CA PHE A 73 -0.04 -0.09 9.28
C PHE A 73 -0.77 -1.42 9.51
N ASP A 74 -2.09 -1.40 9.49
CA ASP A 74 -2.92 -2.50 9.97
C ASP A 74 -3.15 -3.55 8.87
N ARG A 75 -3.32 -3.11 7.62
CA ARG A 75 -3.58 -4.00 6.49
C ARG A 75 -3.04 -3.47 5.17
N VAL A 76 -3.03 -4.33 4.16
CA VAL A 76 -2.64 -4.01 2.78
C VAL A 76 -3.79 -4.34 1.85
N ASP A 77 -4.19 -3.39 1.00
CA ASP A 77 -5.15 -3.60 -0.07
C ASP A 77 -4.41 -3.47 -1.42
N ILE A 78 -4.40 -4.54 -2.22
CA ILE A 78 -3.83 -4.56 -3.58
C ILE A 78 -4.97 -4.35 -4.58
N ARG A 79 -4.81 -3.42 -5.52
CA ARG A 79 -5.84 -3.01 -6.49
C ARG A 79 -5.38 -3.10 -7.94
#